data_AF-A0A847ERQ1-F1
#
_entry.id   AF-A0A847ERQ1-F1
#
_cell.length_a   1.000
_cell.length_b   1.000
_cell.length_c   1.000
_cell.angle_alpha   90.00
_cell.angle_beta   90.00
_cell.angle_gamma   90.00
#
_symmetry.space_group_name_H-M   'P 1'
#
loop_
_entity.id
_entity.type
_entity.pdbx_description
1 polymer ?
#
loop_
_entity_poly.entity_id
_entity_poly.type
_entity_poly.pdbx_seq_one_letter_code
_entity_poly.pdbx_strand_id
1 'polypeptide(L)'
;MEPMTDSAGPASFGRVDPDGTVYVTTGEGERAVGQVPDVSPDEALAFFVRRYEALELEVTLLEQRLNSGAVSPDDARHTIKNLRKSVSEANAVGDLAALEARLEALQPRLAEASEARKAERAKQHEATREAKEAMVGEAEALASGNDWRGGVNR
;
A
#
# COMPACT_ATOMS: atom_id res chain seq x y z
N MET A 1 30.27 -15.85 0.40
CA MET A 1 30.03 -15.65 1.83
C MET A 1 29.21 -14.39 1.94
N GLU A 2 27.91 -14.51 1.69
CA GLU A 2 26.96 -13.41 1.88
C GLU A 2 26.84 -13.17 3.39
N PRO A 3 26.86 -11.92 3.88
CA PRO A 3 26.65 -11.68 5.29
C PRO A 3 25.20 -12.07 5.60
N MET A 4 25.04 -13.09 6.43
CA MET A 4 23.82 -13.32 7.18
C MET A 4 23.60 -12.07 8.02
N THR A 5 22.71 -11.18 7.56
CA THR A 5 22.06 -10.23 8.46
C THR A 5 21.24 -11.10 9.40
N ASP A 6 21.88 -11.54 10.48
CA ASP A 6 21.20 -12.08 11.64
C ASP A 6 20.36 -10.91 12.15
N SER A 7 19.13 -10.81 11.65
CA SER A 7 18.18 -9.76 12.02
C SER A 7 17.86 -9.96 13.48
N ALA A 8 18.69 -9.39 14.34
CA ALA A 8 18.35 -9.16 15.72
C ALA A 8 16.94 -8.53 15.71
N GLY A 9 15.98 -9.18 16.39
CA GLY A 9 14.58 -8.80 16.31
C GLY A 9 14.35 -7.32 16.68
N PRO A 10 13.14 -6.77 16.50
CA PRO A 10 12.87 -5.34 16.72
C PRO A 10 13.33 -4.82 18.09
N ALA A 11 13.36 -5.67 19.12
CA ALA A 11 13.91 -5.34 20.44
C ALA A 11 15.40 -4.94 20.45
N SER A 12 16.18 -5.35 19.45
CA SER A 12 17.60 -5.00 19.32
C SER A 12 17.84 -3.52 19.03
N PHE A 13 16.82 -2.83 18.51
CA PHE A 13 16.82 -1.38 18.34
C PHE A 13 16.45 -0.66 19.64
N GLY A 14 16.20 -1.38 20.73
CA GLY A 14 15.70 -0.83 21.97
C GLY A 14 16.69 -0.89 23.12
N ARG A 15 16.68 0.17 23.93
CA ARG A 15 17.40 0.23 25.21
C ARG A 15 16.45 0.75 26.28
N VAL A 16 16.54 0.20 27.50
CA VAL A 16 15.79 0.71 28.64
C VAL A 16 16.78 1.26 29.66
N ASP A 17 16.59 2.51 30.06
CA ASP A 17 17.40 3.14 31.10
C ASP A 17 16.97 2.69 32.51
N PRO A 18 17.84 2.82 33.53
CA PRO A 18 17.53 2.42 34.90
C PRO A 18 16.33 3.12 35.53
N ASP A 19 15.95 4.29 35.01
CA ASP A 19 14.76 5.04 35.43
C ASP A 19 13.46 4.55 34.78
N GLY A 20 13.55 3.56 33.87
CA GLY A 20 12.43 2.98 33.13
C GLY A 20 12.15 3.63 31.78
N THR A 21 12.95 4.61 31.36
CA THR A 21 12.80 5.26 30.05
C THR A 21 13.26 4.31 28.94
N VAL A 22 12.40 4.07 27.96
CA VAL A 22 12.71 3.28 26.77
C VAL A 22 13.19 4.21 25.65
N TYR A 23 14.26 3.80 24.99
CA TYR A 23 14.88 4.45 23.86
C TYR A 23 14.85 3.55 22.63
N VAL A 24 14.76 4.16 21.46
CA VAL A 24 14.97 3.51 20.17
C VAL A 24 16.25 4.06 19.54
N THR A 25 17.08 3.17 19.01
CA THR A 25 18.24 3.53 18.20
C THR A 25 17.82 3.66 16.73
N THR A 26 18.04 4.84 16.15
CA THR A 26 17.85 5.11 14.72
C THR A 26 19.18 5.47 14.07
N GLY A 27 19.20 5.64 12.75
CA GLY A 27 20.39 6.11 12.04
C GLY A 27 20.85 7.52 12.45
N GLU A 28 20.00 8.29 13.11
CA GLU A 28 20.30 9.65 13.62
C GLU A 28 20.76 9.64 15.09
N GLY A 29 20.67 8.50 15.79
CA GLY A 29 21.05 8.35 17.19
C GLY A 29 19.96 7.71 18.05
N GLU A 30 20.11 7.80 19.37
CA GLU A 30 19.08 7.34 20.32
C GLU A 30 17.98 8.38 20.51
N ARG A 31 16.72 7.94 20.48
CA ARG A 31 15.54 8.76 20.77
C ARG A 31 14.71 8.13 21.87
N ALA A 32 14.33 8.92 22.88
CA ALA A 32 13.40 8.47 23.92
C ALA A 32 12.01 8.24 23.30
N VAL A 33 11.44 7.05 23.49
CA VAL A 33 10.07 6.71 23.04
C VAL A 33 9.04 6.82 24.16
N GLY A 34 9.48 6.73 25.42
CA GLY A 34 8.64 6.95 26.59
C GLY A 34 8.91 5.95 27.71
N GLN A 35 8.04 5.95 28.71
CA GLN A 35 8.11 5.08 29.87
C GLN A 35 6.76 4.38 30.05
N VAL A 36 6.80 3.13 30.52
CA VAL A 36 5.62 2.41 30.98
C VAL A 36 5.77 2.23 32.50
N PRO A 37 4.98 2.92 33.33
CA PRO A 37 5.07 2.76 34.78
C PRO A 37 4.56 1.38 35.21
N ASP A 38 5.01 0.94 36.39
CA ASP A 38 4.53 -0.28 37.06
C ASP A 38 4.73 -1.59 36.29
N VAL A 39 5.66 -1.63 35.33
CA VAL A 39 6.05 -2.85 34.59
C VAL A 39 7.56 -3.05 34.62
N SER A 40 8.00 -4.29 34.35
CA SER A 40 9.43 -4.58 34.22
C SER A 40 10.04 -3.91 32.96
N PRO A 41 11.37 -3.67 32.92
CA PRO A 41 12.04 -3.13 31.73
C PRO A 41 11.77 -3.94 30.46
N ASP A 42 11.77 -5.27 30.55
CA ASP A 42 11.49 -6.16 29.42
C ASP A 42 10.05 -6.02 28.91
N GLU A 43 9.08 -5.84 29.82
CA GLU A 43 7.68 -5.60 29.45
C GLU A 43 7.47 -4.21 28.83
N ALA A 44 8.14 -3.18 29.36
CA ALA A 44 8.13 -1.84 28.78
C ALA A 44 8.69 -1.87 27.35
N LEU A 45 9.83 -2.53 27.15
CA LEU A 45 10.44 -2.71 25.83
C LEU A 45 9.49 -3.46 24.88
N ALA A 46 8.94 -4.59 25.32
CA ALA A 46 8.00 -5.38 24.53
C ALA A 46 6.75 -4.59 24.13
N PHE A 47 6.26 -3.68 24.97
CA PHE A 47 5.14 -2.81 24.65
C PHE A 47 5.44 -1.89 23.45
N PHE A 48 6.62 -1.27 23.41
CA PHE A 48 7.02 -0.42 22.29
C PHE A 48 7.41 -1.22 21.03
N VAL A 49 7.91 -2.44 21.19
CA VAL A 49 8.12 -3.38 20.07
C VAL A 49 6.80 -3.77 19.42
N ARG A 50 5.76 -4.09 20.19
CA ARG A 50 4.42 -4.40 19.64
C ARG A 50 3.82 -3.25 18.83
N ARG A 51 4.13 -2.01 19.18
CA ARG A 51 3.73 -0.83 18.39
C ARG A 51 4.44 -0.79 17.04
N TYR A 52 5.72 -1.16 17.00
CA TYR A 52 6.46 -1.31 15.74
C TYR A 52 5.85 -2.44 14.90
N GLU A 53 5.59 -3.60 15.49
CA GLU A 53 5.01 -4.76 14.79
C GLU A 53 3.63 -4.43 14.18
N ALA A 54 2.83 -3.60 14.86
CA ALA A 54 1.57 -3.11 14.31
C ALA A 54 1.77 -2.26 13.04
N LEU A 55 2.74 -1.34 13.06
CA LEU A 55 3.09 -0.53 11.87
C LEU A 55 3.64 -1.39 10.75
N GLU A 56 4.52 -2.35 11.06
CA GLU A 56 5.06 -3.30 10.09
C GLU A 56 3.97 -4.15 9.44
N LEU A 57 2.98 -4.59 10.22
CA LEU A 57 1.82 -5.31 9.71
C LEU A 57 1.01 -4.43 8.75
N GLU A 58 0.75 -3.18 9.10
CA GLU A 58 0.03 -2.25 8.22
C GLU A 58 0.75 -2.02 6.89
N VAL A 59 2.08 -1.84 6.92
CA VAL A 59 2.91 -1.73 5.71
C VAL A 59 2.81 -3.01 4.89
N THR A 60 2.94 -4.18 5.51
CA THR A 60 2.84 -5.48 4.84
C THR A 60 1.46 -5.69 4.19
N LEU A 61 0.38 -5.30 4.87
CA LEU A 61 -0.98 -5.39 4.31
C LEU A 61 -1.20 -4.43 3.14
N LEU A 62 -0.59 -3.24 3.17
CA LEU A 62 -0.61 -2.32 2.04
C LEU A 62 0.12 -2.91 0.82
N GLU A 63 1.32 -3.47 1.03
CA GLU A 63 2.10 -4.13 -0.03
C GLU A 63 1.32 -5.28 -0.68
N GLN A 64 0.67 -6.12 0.12
CA GLN A 64 -0.16 -7.22 -0.37
C GLN A 64 -1.36 -6.72 -1.17
N ARG A 65 -2.05 -5.68 -0.70
CA ARG A 65 -3.19 -5.07 -1.42
C ARG A 65 -2.77 -4.43 -2.74
N LEU A 66 -1.59 -3.82 -2.78
CA LEU A 66 -1.01 -3.26 -4.00
C LEU A 66 -0.67 -4.37 -5.01
N ASN A 67 -0.01 -5.44 -4.57
CA ASN A 67 0.34 -6.57 -5.42
C ASN A 67 -0.90 -7.29 -5.97
N SER A 68 -1.98 -7.40 -5.18
CA SER A 68 -3.23 -8.02 -5.64
C SER A 68 -4.14 -7.08 -6.43
N GLY A 69 -3.81 -5.79 -6.50
CA GLY A 69 -4.66 -4.77 -7.13
C GLY A 69 -5.94 -4.44 -6.34
N ALA A 70 -6.07 -4.91 -5.10
CA ALA A 70 -7.23 -4.71 -4.24
C ALA A 70 -7.41 -3.26 -3.72
N VAL A 71 -6.41 -2.39 -3.95
CA VAL A 71 -6.46 -0.97 -3.62
C VAL A 71 -6.17 -0.14 -4.88
N SER A 72 -6.80 1.03 -5.00
CA SER A 72 -6.49 1.95 -6.10
C SER A 72 -5.13 2.63 -5.88
N PRO A 73 -4.41 3.04 -6.95
CA PRO A 73 -3.17 3.79 -6.81
C PRO A 73 -3.34 5.09 -6.02
N ASP A 74 -4.48 5.76 -6.13
CA ASP A 74 -4.75 7.02 -5.42
C ASP A 74 -5.00 6.78 -3.93
N ASP A 75 -5.80 5.77 -3.57
CA ASP A 75 -6.01 5.39 -2.16
C ASP A 75 -4.71 4.93 -1.52
N ALA A 76 -3.93 4.11 -2.22
CA ALA A 76 -2.64 3.64 -1.73
C ALA A 76 -1.63 4.79 -1.56
N ARG A 77 -1.60 5.79 -2.46
CA ARG A 77 -0.81 7.01 -2.23
C ARG A 77 -1.19 7.72 -0.94
N HIS A 78 -2.50 7.84 -0.66
CA HIS A 78 -2.98 8.43 0.58
C HIS A 78 -2.57 7.60 1.81
N THR A 79 -2.72 6.26 1.75
CA THR A 79 -2.30 5.36 2.83
C THR A 79 -0.79 5.45 3.08
N ILE A 80 0.05 5.47 2.04
CA ILE A 80 1.51 5.63 2.21
C ILE A 80 1.83 6.94 2.92
N LYS A 81 1.21 8.05 2.50
CA LYS A 81 1.44 9.36 3.14
C LYS A 81 1.11 9.31 4.63
N ASN A 82 -0.01 8.69 5.00
CA ASN A 82 -0.41 8.57 6.40
C ASN A 82 0.53 7.64 7.19
N LEU A 83 0.89 6.48 6.62
CA LEU A 83 1.81 5.53 7.24
C LEU A 83 3.19 6.14 7.46
N ARG A 84 3.73 6.90 6.49
CA ARG A 84 5.00 7.61 6.66
C ARG A 84 4.96 8.56 7.85
N LYS A 85 3.87 9.32 7.99
CA LYS A 85 3.67 10.20 9.15
C LYS A 85 3.62 9.39 10.45
N SER A 86 2.84 8.32 10.47
CA SER A 86 2.74 7.43 11.63
C SER A 86 4.09 6.84 12.04
N VAL A 87 4.92 6.40 11.08
CA VAL A 87 6.26 5.87 11.33
C VAL A 87 7.21 6.93 11.87
N SER A 88 7.23 8.13 11.26
CA SER A 88 8.12 9.22 11.69
C SER A 88 7.79 9.75 13.09
N GLU A 89 6.51 9.71 13.48
CA GLU A 89 6.02 10.18 14.78
C GLU A 89 5.87 9.03 15.80
N ALA A 90 6.19 7.78 15.41
CA ALA A 90 5.93 6.60 16.22
C ALA A 90 6.77 6.59 17.49
N ASN A 91 6.13 6.39 18.63
CA ASN A 91 6.81 5.93 19.84
C ASN A 91 6.79 4.41 19.82
N ALA A 92 7.78 3.83 19.15
CA ALA A 92 7.93 2.39 18.90
C ALA A 92 9.40 2.01 18.81
N VAL A 93 9.71 0.75 19.08
CA VAL A 93 11.06 0.20 19.06
C VAL A 93 11.16 -0.84 17.94
N GLY A 94 12.02 -0.58 16.97
CA GLY A 94 12.28 -1.43 15.82
C GLY A 94 12.96 -0.65 14.69
N ASP A 95 13.10 -1.29 13.52
CA ASP A 95 13.75 -0.67 12.36
C ASP A 95 12.82 0.30 11.62
N LEU A 96 12.62 1.48 12.19
CA LEU A 96 11.77 2.53 11.61
C LEU A 96 12.29 2.98 10.23
N ALA A 97 13.61 3.00 10.04
CA ALA A 97 14.23 3.37 8.77
C ALA A 97 13.91 2.34 7.66
N ALA A 98 13.92 1.05 7.98
CA ALA A 98 13.50 0.02 7.04
C ALA A 98 12.02 0.14 6.65
N LEU A 99 11.13 0.50 7.57
CA LEU A 99 9.72 0.75 7.24
C LEU A 99 9.56 1.96 6.30
N GLU A 100 10.28 3.05 6.54
CA GLU A 100 10.28 4.21 5.65
C GLU A 100 10.80 3.86 4.25
N ALA A 101 11.90 3.10 4.17
CA ALA A 101 12.48 2.65 2.91
C ALA A 101 11.51 1.74 2.13
N ARG A 102 10.80 0.83 2.82
CA ARG A 102 9.75 0.00 2.19
C ARG A 102 8.62 0.86 1.62
N LEU A 103 8.14 1.85 2.38
CA LEU A 103 7.11 2.79 1.91
C LEU A 103 7.57 3.64 0.72
N GLU A 104 8.84 4.02 0.66
CA GLU A 104 9.43 4.72 -0.48
C GLU A 104 9.51 3.85 -1.73
N ALA A 105 9.92 2.58 -1.58
CA ALA A 105 10.01 1.63 -2.67
C ALA A 105 8.65 1.34 -3.36
N LEU A 106 7.52 1.69 -2.73
CA LEU A 106 6.19 1.56 -3.32
C LEU A 106 5.82 2.71 -4.28
N GLN A 107 6.48 3.86 -4.20
CA GLN A 107 6.21 5.01 -5.07
C GLN A 107 6.33 4.70 -6.58
N PRO A 108 7.41 4.07 -7.09
CA PRO A 108 7.51 3.74 -8.51
C PRO A 108 6.41 2.76 -8.96
N ARG A 109 6.08 1.77 -8.11
CA ARG A 109 5.05 0.77 -8.41
C ARG A 109 3.66 1.40 -8.56
N LEU A 110 3.39 2.44 -7.78
CA LEU A 110 2.15 3.23 -7.88
C LEU A 110 2.07 4.04 -9.18
N ALA A 111 3.19 4.59 -9.64
CA ALA A 111 3.24 5.30 -10.91
C ALA A 111 2.92 4.35 -12.08
N GLU A 112 3.56 3.18 -12.10
CA GLU A 112 3.30 2.14 -13.10
C GLU A 112 1.85 1.65 -13.07
N ALA A 113 1.31 1.34 -11.89
CA ALA A 113 -0.08 0.89 -11.73
C ALA A 113 -1.10 1.95 -12.17
N SER A 114 -0.79 3.24 -11.95
CA SER A 114 -1.61 4.37 -12.38
C SER A 114 -1.67 4.49 -13.90
N GLU A 115 -0.53 4.40 -14.57
CA GLU A 115 -0.46 4.45 -16.03
C GLU A 115 -1.12 3.24 -16.69
N ALA A 116 -0.90 2.04 -16.15
CA ALA A 116 -1.58 0.83 -16.61
C ALA A 116 -3.12 0.94 -16.51
N ARG A 117 -3.64 1.44 -15.39
CA ARG A 117 -5.10 1.69 -15.23
C ARG A 117 -5.63 2.77 -16.16
N LYS A 118 -4.84 3.81 -16.45
CA LYS A 118 -5.23 4.86 -17.39
C LYS A 118 -5.31 4.31 -18.82
N ALA A 119 -4.32 3.52 -19.24
CA ALA A 119 -4.30 2.87 -20.53
C ALA A 119 -5.47 1.88 -20.70
N GLU A 120 -5.76 1.09 -19.66
CA GLU A 120 -6.89 0.14 -19.69
C GLU A 120 -8.24 0.87 -19.81
N ARG A 121 -8.44 1.95 -19.05
CA ARG A 121 -9.66 2.78 -19.19
C ARG A 121 -9.79 3.36 -20.59
N ALA A 122 -8.71 3.84 -21.19
CA ALA A 122 -8.72 4.36 -22.55
C ALA A 122 -9.17 3.29 -23.57
N LYS A 123 -8.63 2.07 -23.47
CA LYS A 123 -9.02 0.93 -24.31
C LYS A 123 -10.49 0.55 -24.13
N GLN A 124 -10.97 0.52 -22.90
CA GLN A 124 -12.39 0.22 -22.61
C GLN A 124 -13.32 1.28 -23.19
N HIS A 125 -12.93 2.56 -23.13
CA HIS A 125 -13.69 3.64 -23.75
C HIS A 125 -13.72 3.55 -25.28
N GLU A 126 -12.58 3.23 -25.91
CA GLU A 126 -12.47 3.03 -27.35
C GLU A 126 -13.32 1.84 -27.81
N ALA A 127 -13.19 0.67 -27.18
CA ALA A 127 -14.01 -0.51 -27.48
C ALA A 127 -15.51 -0.25 -27.29
N THR A 128 -15.89 0.51 -26.26
CA THR A 128 -17.29 0.93 -26.05
C THR A 128 -17.79 1.84 -27.16
N ARG A 129 -16.93 2.74 -27.67
CA ARG A 129 -17.27 3.64 -28.77
C ARG A 129 -17.46 2.87 -30.07
N GLU A 130 -16.52 1.99 -30.42
CA GLU A 130 -16.60 1.14 -31.61
C GLU A 130 -17.86 0.27 -31.61
N ALA A 131 -18.17 -0.35 -30.47
CA ALA A 131 -19.39 -1.15 -30.33
C ALA A 131 -20.66 -0.32 -30.54
N LYS A 132 -20.70 0.92 -30.04
CA LYS A 132 -21.82 1.83 -30.27
C LYS A 132 -21.93 2.26 -31.73
N GLU A 133 -20.80 2.58 -32.38
CA GLU A 133 -20.77 2.97 -33.79
C GLU A 133 -21.23 1.82 -34.70
N ALA A 134 -20.82 0.58 -34.41
CA ALA A 134 -21.30 -0.61 -35.12
C ALA A 134 -22.82 -0.81 -34.97
N MET A 135 -23.35 -0.70 -33.74
CA MET A 135 -24.79 -0.81 -33.49
C MET A 135 -25.61 0.26 -34.23
N VAL A 136 -25.10 1.50 -34.29
CA VAL A 136 -25.76 2.58 -35.05
C VAL A 136 -25.74 2.27 -36.55
N GLY A 137 -24.60 1.82 -37.10
CA GLY A 137 -24.50 1.44 -38.51
C GLY A 137 -25.43 0.30 -38.90
N GLU A 138 -25.55 -0.74 -38.06
CA GLU A 138 -26.52 -1.83 -38.25
C GLU A 138 -27.97 -1.31 -38.24
N ALA A 139 -28.30 -0.43 -37.29
CA ALA A 139 -29.63 0.17 -37.21
C ALA A 139 -29.98 1.05 -38.42
N GLU A 140 -29.02 1.85 -38.91
CA GLU A 140 -29.19 2.67 -40.13
C GLU A 140 -29.36 1.80 -41.38
N ALA A 141 -28.61 0.70 -41.49
CA ALA A 141 -28.77 -0.28 -42.57
C ALA A 141 -30.14 -0.96 -42.53
N LEU A 142 -30.63 -1.33 -41.35
CA LEU A 142 -31.98 -1.88 -41.16
C LEU A 142 -33.07 -0.84 -41.49
N ALA A 143 -32.90 0.41 -41.09
CA ALA A 143 -33.87 1.48 -41.32
C ALA A 143 -33.95 1.90 -42.80
N SER A 144 -32.83 1.85 -43.53
CA SER A 144 -32.78 2.12 -44.97
C SER A 144 -33.13 0.89 -45.83
N GLY A 145 -33.12 -0.30 -45.24
CA GLY A 145 -33.55 -1.54 -45.88
C GLY A 145 -35.06 -1.59 -46.11
N ASN A 146 -35.49 -1.91 -47.34
CA ASN A 146 -36.91 -2.04 -47.69
C ASN A 146 -37.45 -3.47 -47.47
N ASP A 147 -36.75 -4.32 -46.71
CA ASP A 147 -37.14 -5.72 -46.47
C ASP A 147 -37.99 -5.88 -45.19
N TRP A 148 -39.12 -5.18 -45.15
CA TRP A 148 -40.14 -5.39 -44.12
C TRP A 148 -41.17 -6.47 -44.53
N ARG A 149 -41.07 -7.00 -45.76
CA ARG A 149 -42.03 -7.95 -46.36
C ARG A 149 -41.60 -9.41 -46.30
N GLY A 150 -40.35 -9.72 -45.95
CA GLY A 150 -39.88 -11.11 -45.79
C GLY A 150 -40.44 -11.88 -44.58
N GLY A 151 -41.18 -11.22 -43.67
CA GLY A 151 -41.60 -11.82 -42.39
C GLY A 151 -42.94 -12.56 -42.34
N VAL A 152 -43.74 -12.60 -43.42
CA VAL A 152 -45.09 -13.22 -43.37
C VAL A 152 -45.14 -14.66 -43.93
N ASN A 153 -44.02 -15.23 -44.40
CA ASN A 153 -43.97 -16.63 -44.81
C ASN A 153 -42.61 -17.28 -44.50
N ARG A 154 -42.35 -17.61 -43.24
CA ARG A 154 -41.61 -18.83 -42.86
C ARG A 154 -41.87 -19.17 -41.40
#